data_AF-A0A7V8VU58-F1
#
_entry.id   AF-A0A7V8VU58-F1
#
_cell.length_a   1.000
_cell.length_b   1.000
_cell.length_c   1.000
_cell.angle_alpha   90.00
_cell.angle_beta   90.00
_cell.angle_gamma   90.00
#
_symmetry.space_group_name_H-M   'P 1'
#
loop_
_entity.id
_entity.type
_entity.pdbx_description
1 polymer ?
#
loop_
_entity_poly.entity_id
_entity_poly.type
_entity_poly.pdbx_seq_one_letter_code
_entity_poly.pdbx_strand_id
1 'polypeptide(L)'
;MRPASSLVRSIALAPLLALAATACGNGGGTGPARLTTEEVGGSYQICSMTFVPTGNFAQPVDILALVEPDFSRLELSSTQNQFNLLYRLRSGGLSQTAPGTYTLGTNTVDLQFSNSVAVSSLLLPTNRRVTFEFQDNPKRLTPAANPGTYLVAKTDYERLAGSDPNLRDQIEGTFSASFTTGSCS
;
A
#
# COMPACT_ATOMS: atom_id res chain seq x y z
N MET A 1 5.71 -20.92 -85.32
CA MET A 1 4.55 -21.52 -84.62
C MET A 1 3.87 -20.44 -83.78
N ARG A 2 2.57 -20.62 -83.54
CA ARG A 2 1.53 -19.61 -83.20
C ARG A 2 1.84 -18.59 -82.08
N PRO A 3 1.16 -17.42 -82.11
CA PRO A 3 1.22 -16.32 -81.14
C PRO A 3 0.19 -16.47 -80.00
N ALA A 4 0.31 -15.68 -78.93
CA ALA A 4 -0.81 -15.18 -78.10
C ALA A 4 -0.26 -14.11 -77.12
N SER A 5 -0.59 -12.83 -77.29
CA SER A 5 -1.71 -12.11 -76.62
C SER A 5 -1.29 -11.60 -75.22
N SER A 6 -1.05 -10.29 -75.02
CA SER A 6 -2.03 -9.20 -74.74
C SER A 6 -2.70 -9.40 -73.36
N LEU A 7 -2.82 -8.47 -72.41
CA LEU A 7 -3.12 -7.03 -72.32
C LEU A 7 -2.57 -6.52 -70.95
N VAL A 8 -1.91 -5.37 -70.79
CA VAL A 8 -2.38 -3.96 -70.81
C VAL A 8 -3.07 -3.47 -69.50
N ARG A 9 -2.65 -2.25 -69.10
CA ARG A 9 -3.25 -1.21 -68.22
C ARG A 9 -2.97 -1.31 -66.72
N SER A 10 -2.10 -0.49 -66.11
CA SER A 10 -2.04 1.00 -65.97
C SER A 10 -3.01 1.58 -64.94
N ILE A 11 -2.60 2.73 -64.36
CA ILE A 11 -3.30 3.70 -63.48
C ILE A 11 -2.83 3.56 -62.00
N ALA A 12 -2.35 4.56 -61.27
CA ALA A 12 -2.17 6.00 -61.49
C ALA A 12 -1.14 6.60 -60.50
N LEU A 13 -0.54 7.71 -60.92
CA LEU A 13 0.09 8.73 -60.08
C LEU A 13 -0.92 9.36 -59.11
N ALA A 14 -0.48 9.70 -57.89
CA ALA A 14 -0.58 11.08 -57.37
C ALA A 14 0.27 11.28 -56.09
N PRO A 15 0.72 12.52 -55.81
CA PRO A 15 1.89 12.84 -54.98
C PRO A 15 1.55 13.58 -53.66
N LEU A 16 2.60 13.85 -52.88
CA LEU A 16 2.75 14.92 -51.86
C LEU A 16 1.89 14.84 -50.59
N LEU A 17 2.57 14.74 -49.44
CA LEU A 17 2.44 15.71 -48.35
C LEU A 17 3.65 15.63 -47.41
N ALA A 18 4.43 16.71 -47.41
CA ALA A 18 5.42 17.02 -46.39
C ALA A 18 4.73 17.54 -45.11
N LEU A 19 5.54 17.66 -44.06
CA LEU A 19 5.31 18.30 -42.75
C LEU A 19 4.57 17.44 -41.70
N ALA A 20 5.33 16.97 -40.71
CA ALA A 20 5.24 17.53 -39.36
C ALA A 20 6.34 17.01 -38.43
N ALA A 21 7.04 17.97 -37.84
CA ALA A 21 7.52 17.99 -36.47
C ALA A 21 8.49 16.89 -36.00
N THR A 22 9.74 17.33 -35.86
CA THR A 22 10.61 17.03 -34.73
C THR A 22 9.83 16.94 -33.41
N ALA A 23 9.52 15.74 -32.95
CA ALA A 23 9.34 15.48 -31.53
C ALA A 23 10.68 14.95 -31.02
N CYS A 24 11.39 15.82 -30.33
CA CYS A 24 12.52 15.49 -29.47
C CYS A 24 12.15 14.23 -28.68
N GLY A 25 12.96 13.17 -28.83
CA GLY A 25 12.82 11.94 -28.08
C GLY A 25 13.07 12.19 -26.60
N ASN A 26 12.09 12.73 -25.88
CA ASN A 26 11.94 12.42 -24.49
C ASN A 26 11.25 11.07 -24.45
N GLY A 27 12.02 10.03 -24.09
CA GLY A 27 11.49 8.71 -23.80
C GLY A 27 10.40 8.80 -22.73
N GLY A 28 9.17 9.03 -23.18
CA GLY A 28 7.97 8.83 -22.39
C GLY A 28 7.82 7.33 -22.23
N GLY A 29 8.37 6.81 -21.15
CA GLY A 29 8.17 5.41 -20.79
C GLY A 29 6.68 5.15 -20.76
N THR A 30 6.19 4.25 -21.60
CA THR A 30 4.84 3.70 -21.58
C THR A 30 4.64 2.75 -20.39
N GLY A 31 5.38 2.98 -19.30
CA GLY A 31 5.19 2.27 -18.05
C GLY A 31 3.90 2.76 -17.40
N PRO A 32 3.22 1.92 -16.61
CA PRO A 32 2.03 2.34 -15.91
C PRO A 32 2.38 3.51 -14.98
N ALA A 33 1.55 4.55 -15.00
CA ALA A 33 1.76 5.76 -14.21
C ALA A 33 1.83 5.40 -12.71
N ARG A 34 2.69 6.10 -11.97
CA ARG A 34 2.72 6.01 -10.51
C ARG A 34 1.56 6.80 -9.93
N LEU A 35 1.04 6.34 -8.79
CA LEU A 35 0.05 7.08 -8.02
C LEU A 35 0.61 8.45 -7.60
N THR A 36 -0.26 9.45 -7.49
CA THR A 36 0.06 10.78 -6.94
C THR A 36 -0.45 10.93 -5.50
N THR A 37 0.09 11.91 -4.78
CA THR A 37 -0.33 12.20 -3.40
C THR A 37 -1.79 12.65 -3.33
N GLU A 38 -2.29 13.34 -4.36
CA GLU A 38 -3.69 13.76 -4.45
C GLU A 38 -4.64 12.58 -4.62
N GLU A 39 -4.23 11.58 -5.41
CA GLU A 39 -5.01 10.35 -5.64
C GLU A 39 -5.15 9.55 -4.34
N VAL A 40 -4.08 9.40 -3.56
CA VAL A 40 -4.11 8.61 -2.31
C VAL A 40 -4.47 9.42 -1.06
N GLY A 41 -4.39 10.73 -1.11
CA GLY A 41 -4.61 11.59 0.05
C GLY A 41 -6.03 11.46 0.62
N GLY A 42 -6.14 11.46 1.95
CA GLY A 42 -7.44 11.31 2.63
C GLY A 42 -7.31 10.83 4.07
N SER A 43 -8.46 10.80 4.75
CA SER A 43 -8.63 10.20 6.07
C SER A 43 -9.33 8.86 5.92
N TYR A 44 -8.66 7.79 6.33
CA TYR A 44 -9.13 6.42 6.19
C TYR A 44 -9.50 5.84 7.56
N GLN A 45 -10.70 5.28 7.65
CA GLN A 45 -11.10 4.43 8.76
C GLN A 45 -10.32 3.12 8.73
N ILE A 46 -9.93 2.63 9.92
CA ILE A 46 -9.27 1.34 10.08
C ILE A 46 -10.36 0.25 10.13
N CYS A 47 -10.34 -0.68 9.18
CA CYS A 47 -11.33 -1.76 9.10
C CYS A 47 -10.81 -3.10 9.61
N SER A 48 -9.50 -3.33 9.50
CA SER A 48 -8.84 -4.48 10.12
C SER A 48 -7.41 -4.12 10.46
N MET A 49 -6.88 -4.73 11.51
CA MET A 49 -5.47 -4.65 11.87
C MET A 49 -5.13 -5.89 12.69
N THR A 50 -4.31 -6.76 12.13
CA THR A 50 -4.03 -8.08 12.71
C THR A 50 -2.56 -8.42 12.52
N PHE A 51 -1.97 -9.00 13.55
CA PHE A 51 -0.67 -9.64 13.46
C PHE A 51 -0.86 -11.15 13.55
N VAL A 52 -0.42 -11.88 12.52
CA VAL A 52 -0.49 -13.34 12.46
C VAL A 52 0.92 -13.90 12.57
N PRO A 53 1.31 -14.48 13.72
CA PRO A 53 2.64 -15.04 13.88
C PRO A 53 2.83 -16.29 13.02
N THR A 54 4.06 -16.51 12.57
CA THR A 54 4.47 -17.69 11.83
C THR A 54 4.83 -18.81 12.82
N GLY A 55 4.20 -19.98 12.66
CA GLY A 55 4.46 -21.18 13.47
C GLY A 55 3.32 -21.54 14.43
N ASN A 56 3.44 -22.70 15.08
CA ASN A 56 2.32 -23.34 15.79
C ASN A 56 2.11 -22.87 17.25
N PHE A 57 2.97 -22.00 17.78
CA PHE A 57 2.99 -21.68 19.21
C PHE A 57 2.34 -20.34 19.56
N ALA A 58 2.05 -19.50 18.57
CA ALA A 58 1.58 -18.14 18.78
C ALA A 58 0.19 -17.94 18.14
N GLN A 59 -0.70 -17.24 18.84
CA GLN A 59 -2.05 -16.94 18.40
C GLN A 59 -2.08 -15.64 17.57
N PRO A 60 -2.97 -15.52 16.58
CA PRO A 60 -3.22 -14.23 15.93
C PRO A 60 -3.65 -13.17 16.94
N VAL A 61 -3.13 -11.96 16.78
CA VAL A 61 -3.50 -10.79 17.60
C VAL A 61 -4.34 -9.85 16.76
N ASP A 62 -5.61 -9.70 17.13
CA ASP A 62 -6.47 -8.65 16.58
C ASP A 62 -6.16 -7.32 17.28
N ILE A 63 -5.39 -6.47 16.59
CA ILE A 63 -4.99 -5.16 17.09
C ILE A 63 -6.18 -4.19 17.03
N LEU A 64 -7.13 -4.39 16.11
CA LEU A 64 -8.32 -3.55 16.03
C LEU A 64 -9.18 -3.70 17.29
N ALA A 65 -9.21 -4.88 17.90
CA ALA A 65 -9.90 -5.13 19.17
C ALA A 65 -9.31 -4.32 20.35
N LEU A 66 -8.07 -3.83 20.22
CA LEU A 66 -7.38 -3.06 21.27
C LEU A 66 -7.55 -1.55 21.12
N VAL A 67 -7.94 -1.08 19.93
CA VAL A 67 -8.11 0.35 19.64
C VAL A 67 -9.60 0.71 19.51
N GLU A 68 -9.91 1.97 19.75
CA GLU A 68 -11.24 2.52 19.52
C GLU A 68 -11.42 2.85 18.03
N PRO A 69 -12.25 2.10 17.28
CA PRO A 69 -12.32 2.19 15.83
C PRO A 69 -12.90 3.52 15.35
N ASP A 70 -13.82 4.12 16.11
CA ASP A 70 -14.46 5.40 15.75
C ASP A 70 -13.49 6.58 15.87
N PHE A 71 -12.44 6.44 16.66
CA PHE A 71 -11.40 7.45 16.82
C PHE A 71 -10.18 7.17 15.94
N SER A 72 -9.87 5.90 15.72
CA SER A 72 -8.62 5.48 15.10
C SER A 72 -8.70 5.56 13.58
N ARG A 73 -7.75 6.26 12.97
CA ARG A 73 -7.73 6.53 11.53
C ARG A 73 -6.32 6.72 11.00
N LEU A 74 -6.14 6.43 9.72
CA LEU A 74 -4.93 6.74 8.98
C LEU A 74 -5.18 8.00 8.14
N GLU A 75 -4.37 9.04 8.35
CA GLU A 75 -4.39 10.26 7.57
C GLU A 75 -3.19 10.27 6.62
N LEU A 76 -3.46 10.30 5.32
CA LEU A 76 -2.45 10.50 4.28
C LEU A 76 -2.54 11.92 3.75
N SER A 77 -1.44 12.68 3.82
CA SER A 77 -1.39 14.03 3.26
C SER A 77 -1.51 14.00 1.75
N SER A 78 -2.33 14.91 1.19
CA SER A 78 -2.50 15.05 -0.27
C SER A 78 -1.43 15.89 -0.95
N THR A 79 -0.61 16.60 -0.16
CA THR A 79 0.39 17.56 -0.66
C THR A 79 1.83 17.17 -0.33
N GLN A 80 2.01 16.22 0.59
CA GLN A 80 3.30 15.77 1.07
C GLN A 80 3.29 14.25 1.28
N ASN A 81 4.45 13.63 1.15
CA ASN A 81 4.66 12.19 1.39
C ASN A 81 4.71 11.88 2.90
N GLN A 82 3.69 12.31 3.65
CA GLN A 82 3.60 12.20 5.10
C GLN A 82 2.26 11.59 5.51
N PHE A 83 2.28 10.80 6.58
CA PHE A 83 1.07 10.22 7.15
C PHE A 83 1.07 10.33 8.67
N ASN A 84 -0.13 10.27 9.24
CA ASN A 84 -0.35 10.08 10.66
C ASN A 84 -1.30 8.92 10.88
N LEU A 85 -0.89 7.91 11.64
CA LEU A 85 -1.82 6.93 12.19
C LEU A 85 -2.25 7.43 13.58
N LEU A 86 -3.48 7.92 13.68
CA LEU A 86 -4.08 8.34 14.94
C LEU A 86 -4.83 7.16 15.53
N TYR A 87 -4.63 6.89 16.81
CA TYR A 87 -5.32 5.80 17.48
C TYR A 87 -5.52 6.10 18.97
N ARG A 88 -6.53 5.46 19.55
CA ARG A 88 -6.78 5.48 21.00
C ARG A 88 -6.99 4.05 21.48
N LEU A 89 -6.32 3.67 22.57
CA LEU A 89 -6.47 2.35 23.16
C LEU A 89 -7.79 2.26 23.94
N ARG A 90 -8.50 1.13 23.82
CA ARG A 90 -9.75 0.88 24.55
C ARG A 90 -9.58 0.77 26.06
N SER A 91 -8.36 0.46 26.52
CA SER A 91 -8.01 0.41 27.95
C SER A 91 -8.12 1.78 28.65
N GLY A 92 -8.45 2.84 27.92
CA GLY A 92 -8.41 4.23 28.36
C GLY A 92 -7.04 4.84 28.06
N GLY A 93 -7.03 6.16 27.83
CA GLY A 93 -5.81 6.91 27.58
C GLY A 93 -6.00 8.11 26.66
N LEU A 94 -4.94 8.90 26.54
CA LEU A 94 -4.85 9.97 25.55
C LEU A 94 -4.69 9.38 24.15
N SER A 95 -5.21 10.10 23.15
CA SER A 95 -4.97 9.81 21.75
C SER A 95 -3.47 9.79 21.45
N GLN A 96 -3.03 8.76 20.74
CA GLN A 96 -1.66 8.59 20.29
C GLN A 96 -1.58 8.83 18.79
N THR A 97 -0.44 9.33 18.34
CA THR A 97 -0.14 9.55 16.93
C THR A 97 1.15 8.84 16.57
N ALA A 98 1.10 7.99 15.56
CA ALA A 98 2.24 7.35 14.95
C ALA A 98 2.51 8.00 13.57
N PRO A 99 3.35 9.06 13.51
CA PRO A 99 3.71 9.71 12.27
C PRO A 99 4.68 8.88 11.42
N GLY A 100 4.68 9.13 10.12
CA GLY A 100 5.64 8.57 9.20
C GLY A 100 5.63 9.23 7.83
N THR A 101 6.34 8.60 6.91
CA THR A 101 6.39 8.98 5.50
C THR A 101 5.86 7.84 4.65
N TYR A 102 5.40 8.14 3.45
CA TYR A 102 4.96 7.10 2.53
C TYR A 102 5.57 7.27 1.13
N THR A 103 5.73 6.17 0.41
CA THR A 103 6.16 6.18 -0.99
C THR A 103 5.12 5.52 -1.88
N LEU A 104 5.00 6.02 -3.11
CA LEU A 104 3.98 5.60 -4.07
C LEU A 104 4.58 4.77 -5.21
N GLY A 105 4.01 3.59 -5.41
CA GLY A 105 4.22 2.76 -6.57
C GLY A 105 3.18 3.00 -7.66
N THR A 106 3.02 2.04 -8.56
CA THR A 106 1.97 2.04 -9.59
C THR A 106 0.57 1.79 -9.01
N ASN A 107 0.48 0.92 -8.02
CA ASN A 107 -0.76 0.56 -7.33
C ASN A 107 -0.53 0.30 -5.83
N THR A 108 0.62 0.73 -5.30
CA THR A 108 1.01 0.46 -3.92
C THR A 108 1.31 1.73 -3.14
N VAL A 109 1.01 1.67 -1.84
CA VAL A 109 1.39 2.68 -0.84
C VAL A 109 2.25 2.00 0.20
N ASP A 110 3.51 2.42 0.28
CA ASP A 110 4.48 1.92 1.26
C ASP A 110 4.57 2.90 2.43
N LEU A 111 4.08 2.52 3.61
CA LEU A 111 4.18 3.33 4.83
C LEU A 111 5.48 3.01 5.56
N GLN A 112 6.22 4.04 5.95
CA GLN A 112 7.40 3.96 6.81
C GLN A 112 7.19 4.80 8.07
N PHE A 113 7.03 4.14 9.22
CA PHE A 113 6.81 4.81 10.52
C PHE A 113 8.10 5.43 11.06
N SER A 114 7.97 6.57 11.74
CA SER A 114 9.09 7.31 12.34
C SER A 114 9.66 6.60 13.58
N ASN A 115 10.95 6.84 13.87
CA ASN A 115 11.68 6.18 14.98
C ASN A 115 11.26 6.62 16.39
N SER A 116 10.66 7.81 16.52
CA SER A 116 10.29 8.44 17.80
C SER A 116 9.02 7.89 18.44
N VAL A 117 8.32 6.98 17.76
CA VAL A 117 7.01 6.51 18.21
C VAL A 117 7.18 5.27 19.11
N ALA A 118 6.60 5.31 20.31
CA ALA A 118 6.42 4.14 21.18
C ALA A 118 5.27 3.27 20.63
N VAL A 119 5.49 2.64 19.47
CA VAL A 119 4.49 1.84 18.74
C VAL A 119 4.35 0.41 19.24
N SER A 120 4.92 0.14 20.42
CA SER A 120 4.86 -1.17 21.05
C SER A 120 3.41 -1.70 21.06
N SER A 121 2.41 -0.83 21.27
CA SER A 121 1.00 -1.22 21.43
C SER A 121 0.28 -1.66 20.15
N LEU A 122 0.86 -1.43 18.97
CA LEU A 122 0.24 -1.78 17.69
C LEU A 122 0.96 -2.94 16.98
N LEU A 123 1.92 -3.59 17.65
CA LEU A 123 2.77 -4.66 17.07
C LEU A 123 3.28 -4.31 15.67
N LEU A 124 3.71 -3.06 15.48
CA LEU A 124 4.26 -2.67 14.19
C LEU A 124 5.55 -3.42 13.90
N PRO A 125 5.86 -3.67 12.62
CA PRO A 125 7.13 -4.26 12.23
C PRO A 125 8.34 -3.52 12.81
N THR A 126 9.37 -4.26 13.20
CA THR A 126 10.66 -3.70 13.65
C THR A 126 11.34 -2.84 12.57
N ASN A 127 11.22 -3.20 11.29
CA ASN A 127 11.68 -2.38 10.16
C ASN A 127 10.77 -1.15 9.90
N ARG A 128 9.65 -1.06 10.61
CA ARG A 128 8.66 0.03 10.56
C ARG A 128 8.10 0.29 9.16
N ARG A 129 8.09 -0.73 8.30
CA ARG A 129 7.59 -0.61 6.92
C ARG A 129 6.41 -1.55 6.67
N VAL A 130 5.34 -1.05 6.09
CA VAL A 130 4.17 -1.83 5.68
C VAL A 130 3.72 -1.40 4.29
N THR A 131 3.41 -2.37 3.44
CA THR A 131 3.00 -2.14 2.05
C THR A 131 1.52 -2.47 1.87
N PHE A 132 0.80 -1.58 1.20
CA PHE A 132 -0.61 -1.75 0.86
C PHE A 132 -0.83 -1.63 -0.64
N GLU A 133 -1.83 -2.34 -1.13
CA GLU A 133 -2.42 -2.10 -2.45
C GLU A 133 -3.50 -1.01 -2.36
N PHE A 134 -3.54 -0.14 -3.36
CA PHE A 134 -4.50 0.96 -3.45
C PHE A 134 -5.62 0.65 -4.45
N GLN A 135 -6.85 1.03 -4.09
CA GLN A 135 -8.03 0.97 -4.96
C GLN A 135 -8.76 2.32 -4.88
N ASP A 136 -9.20 2.88 -6.02
CA ASP A 136 -9.61 4.29 -6.13
C ASP A 136 -11.12 4.58 -5.92
N ASN A 137 -12.00 3.57 -5.71
CA ASN A 137 -13.43 3.84 -5.48
C ASN A 137 -14.19 2.73 -4.73
N PRO A 138 -14.54 2.93 -3.44
CA PRO A 138 -14.01 3.99 -2.58
C PRO A 138 -12.50 3.83 -2.40
N LYS A 139 -11.81 4.88 -1.95
CA LYS A 139 -10.38 4.78 -1.67
C LYS A 139 -10.14 3.72 -0.60
N ARG A 140 -9.37 2.69 -0.93
CA ARG A 140 -9.03 1.59 -0.02
C ARG A 140 -7.53 1.32 -0.05
N LEU A 141 -7.00 0.99 1.12
CA LEU A 141 -5.69 0.39 1.30
C LEU A 141 -5.90 -1.02 1.81
N THR A 142 -5.50 -2.01 1.03
CA THR A 142 -5.62 -3.43 1.38
C THR A 142 -4.25 -4.07 1.54
N PRO A 143 -4.13 -5.18 2.28
CA PRO A 143 -2.86 -5.91 2.36
C PRO A 143 -2.35 -6.22 0.96
N ALA A 144 -1.06 -6.01 0.72
CA ALA A 144 -0.45 -6.39 -0.55
C ALA A 144 -0.50 -7.91 -0.74
N ALA A 145 -0.60 -8.38 -1.99
CA ALA A 145 -0.68 -9.81 -2.33
C ALA A 145 0.46 -10.65 -1.75
N ASN A 146 1.64 -10.05 -1.59
CA ASN A 146 2.80 -10.65 -0.93
C ASN A 146 3.19 -9.79 0.27
N PRO A 147 2.48 -9.92 1.40
CA PRO A 147 2.84 -9.14 2.58
C PRO A 147 4.20 -9.65 3.06
N GLY A 148 5.10 -8.72 3.36
CA GLY A 148 6.41 -9.05 3.90
C GLY A 148 6.28 -9.80 5.22
N THR A 149 7.31 -10.54 5.57
CA THR A 149 7.43 -11.07 6.92
C THR A 149 8.04 -10.01 7.84
N TYR A 150 7.52 -9.93 9.06
CA TYR A 150 7.92 -8.93 10.05
C TYR A 150 8.30 -9.61 11.36
N LEU A 151 9.24 -8.98 12.06
CA LEU A 151 9.65 -9.38 13.40
C LEU A 151 9.06 -8.40 14.41
N VAL A 152 8.44 -8.93 15.45
CA VAL A 152 7.89 -8.21 16.60
C VAL A 152 8.62 -8.67 17.86
N ALA A 153 8.93 -7.75 18.77
CA ALA A 153 9.56 -8.12 20.04
C ALA A 153 8.60 -8.96 20.90
N LYS A 154 9.12 -10.01 21.54
CA LYS A 154 8.35 -10.88 22.46
C LYS A 154 7.57 -10.08 23.49
N THR A 155 8.21 -9.11 24.11
CA THR A 155 7.60 -8.25 25.15
C THR A 155 6.39 -7.49 24.66
N ASP A 156 6.40 -7.05 23.39
CA ASP A 156 5.29 -6.31 22.80
C ASP A 156 4.13 -7.25 22.49
N TYR A 157 4.44 -8.42 21.91
CA TYR A 157 3.46 -9.45 21.62
C TYR A 157 2.80 -10.01 22.89
N GLU A 158 3.58 -10.40 23.90
CA GLU A 158 3.05 -10.99 25.14
C GLU A 158 2.15 -10.04 25.92
N ARG A 159 2.39 -8.73 25.79
CA ARG A 159 1.51 -7.71 26.37
C ARG A 159 0.11 -7.72 25.76
N LEU A 160 -0.04 -8.16 24.51
CA LEU A 160 -1.32 -8.18 23.80
C LEU A 160 -1.93 -9.57 23.71
N ALA A 161 -1.12 -10.59 23.49
CA ALA A 161 -1.55 -11.98 23.31
C ALA A 161 -1.55 -12.81 24.61
N GLY A 162 -0.95 -12.28 25.68
CA GLY A 162 -0.65 -13.04 26.90
C GLY A 162 0.74 -13.68 26.87
N SER A 163 1.28 -13.97 28.05
CA SER A 163 2.62 -14.55 28.21
C SER A 163 2.67 -16.01 27.76
N ASP A 164 3.74 -16.38 27.05
CA ASP A 164 4.03 -17.78 26.71
C ASP A 164 5.54 -18.06 26.85
N PRO A 165 5.91 -18.98 27.76
CA PRO A 165 7.32 -19.29 28.01
C PRO A 165 8.05 -19.86 26.80
N ASN A 166 7.34 -20.39 25.80
CA ASN A 166 7.93 -21.00 24.61
C ASN A 166 8.20 -20.00 23.48
N LEU A 167 7.78 -18.74 23.63
CA LEU A 167 8.05 -17.71 22.62
C LEU A 167 9.53 -17.33 22.60
N ARG A 168 10.05 -17.21 21.37
CA ARG A 168 11.38 -16.63 21.08
C ARG A 168 11.37 -15.13 21.37
N ASP A 169 12.55 -14.54 21.55
CA ASP A 169 12.72 -13.09 21.81
C ASP A 169 12.15 -12.20 20.70
N GLN A 170 12.10 -12.72 19.48
CA GLN A 170 11.42 -12.11 18.34
C GLN A 170 10.46 -13.10 17.72
N ILE A 171 9.28 -12.60 17.40
CA ILE A 171 8.18 -13.36 16.82
C ILE A 171 8.04 -12.90 15.39
N GLU A 172 8.30 -13.84 14.49
CA GLU A 172 8.11 -13.67 13.07
C GLU A 172 6.62 -13.79 12.73
N GLY A 173 6.11 -12.98 11.81
CA GLY A 173 4.71 -13.03 11.41
C GLY A 173 4.36 -12.07 10.29
N THR A 174 3.09 -12.06 9.92
CA THR A 174 2.53 -11.15 8.92
C THR A 174 1.64 -10.13 9.60
N PHE A 175 1.91 -8.85 9.33
CA PHE A 175 1.03 -7.75 9.70
C PHE A 175 0.09 -7.49 8.52
N SER A 176 -1.21 -7.50 8.80
CA SER A 176 -2.26 -7.25 7.82
C SER A 176 -3.16 -6.14 8.34
N ALA A 177 -3.44 -5.15 7.52
CA ALA A 177 -4.40 -4.10 7.85
C ALA A 177 -5.16 -3.67 6.61
N SER A 178 -6.38 -3.20 6.82
CA SER A 178 -7.19 -2.60 5.76
C SER A 178 -7.77 -1.27 6.22
N PHE A 179 -7.77 -0.31 5.29
CA PHE A 179 -8.24 1.04 5.52
C PHE A 179 -9.16 1.47 4.38
N THR A 180 -10.16 2.31 4.66
CA THR A 180 -11.10 2.80 3.65
C THR A 180 -11.59 4.21 3.99
N THR A 181 -11.88 5.02 2.97
CA THR A 181 -12.62 6.29 3.15
C THR A 181 -14.13 6.08 3.18
N GLY A 182 -14.61 4.88 2.82
CA GLY A 182 -16.01 4.48 2.88
C GLY A 182 -16.37 3.77 4.19
N SER A 183 -17.36 2.88 4.15
CA SER A 183 -17.69 2.01 5.28
C SER A 183 -16.83 0.74 5.29
N CYS A 184 -16.50 0.26 6.49
CA CYS A 184 -16.01 -1.09 6.67
C CYS A 184 -17.14 -2.07 6.37
N SER A 185 -16.88 -2.99 5.45
CA SER A 185 -17.83 -3.97 4.90
C SER A 185 -17.41 -5.38 5.29
#